data_AF-A0A5R9BZW4-F1
#
_entry.id   AF-A0A5R9BZW4-F1
#
_cell.length_a   1.000
_cell.length_b   1.000
_cell.length_c   1.000
_cell.angle_alpha   90.00
_cell.angle_beta   90.00
_cell.angle_gamma   90.00
#
_symmetry.space_group_name_H-M   'P 1'
#
loop_
_entity.id
_entity.type
_entity.pdbx_description
1 polymer ?
#
loop_
_entity_poly.entity_id
_entity_poly.type
_entity_poly.pdbx_seq_one_letter_code
_entity_poly.pdbx_strand_id
1 'polypeptide(L)'
;MAISGGDNGRFRQHRHRGGIFLSVLLFFSLTSCLLLLVLEDERLTSDFTIRTTNLYQAKIMKELFLMDYYSKDSELASTGKRTYNKGTLSYEESNEKVIIIVKMKNG
;
A
#
# COMPACT_ATOMS: atom_id res chain seq x y z
N MET A 1 3.57 14.59 -86.86
CA MET A 1 3.08 15.68 -85.98
C MET A 1 2.91 15.08 -84.60
N ALA A 2 3.74 15.50 -83.66
CA ALA A 2 3.83 14.96 -82.31
C ALA A 2 2.89 15.71 -81.34
N ILE A 3 2.24 14.98 -80.44
CA ILE A 3 1.90 15.38 -79.06
C ILE A 3 1.84 14.07 -78.24
N SER A 4 2.95 13.65 -77.65
CA SER A 4 3.40 13.98 -76.28
C SER A 4 2.54 13.31 -75.21
N GLY A 5 3.04 12.19 -74.70
CA GLY A 5 2.64 11.66 -73.40
C GLY A 5 3.16 12.53 -72.24
N GLY A 6 2.88 12.05 -71.03
CA GLY A 6 3.24 12.68 -69.76
C GLY A 6 1.98 13.03 -68.99
N ASP A 7 1.45 12.09 -68.21
CA ASP A 7 1.74 11.98 -66.78
C ASP A 7 1.38 13.27 -66.02
N ASN A 8 0.43 13.17 -65.09
CA ASN A 8 0.63 13.70 -63.76
C ASN A 8 -0.46 13.20 -62.82
N GLY A 9 -0.28 11.95 -62.39
CA GLY A 9 -0.79 11.51 -61.10
C GLY A 9 -0.15 12.36 -60.01
N ARG A 10 -0.86 13.40 -59.54
CA ARG A 10 -0.42 14.19 -58.37
C ARG A 10 -1.56 14.38 -57.38
N PHE A 11 -2.10 13.26 -56.90
CA PHE A 11 -2.60 13.21 -55.53
C PHE A 11 -1.40 13.30 -54.60
N ARG A 12 -1.00 14.53 -54.27
CA ARG A 12 -0.08 14.81 -53.16
C ARG A 12 -0.77 14.32 -51.89
N GLN A 13 -0.51 13.07 -51.52
CA GLN A 13 -0.70 12.58 -50.17
C GLN A 13 0.24 13.37 -49.25
N HIS A 14 -0.26 14.49 -48.72
CA HIS A 14 0.37 15.17 -47.60
C HIS A 14 0.22 14.25 -46.39
N ARG A 15 1.22 13.38 -46.29
CA ARG A 15 1.38 12.28 -45.34
C ARG A 15 1.22 12.82 -43.92
N HIS A 16 0.17 12.35 -43.25
CA HIS A 16 -0.10 12.55 -41.83
C HIS A 16 1.11 12.12 -40.98
N ARG A 17 2.04 13.04 -40.72
CA ARG A 17 3.18 12.82 -39.80
C ARG A 17 2.91 13.36 -38.40
N GLY A 18 1.95 14.29 -38.25
CA GLY A 18 1.59 14.88 -36.95
C GLY A 18 0.84 13.95 -36.01
N GLY A 19 0.00 13.04 -36.54
CA GLY A 19 -0.74 12.09 -35.71
C GLY A 19 0.15 11.07 -35.00
N ILE A 20 1.30 10.73 -35.60
CA ILE A 20 2.26 9.79 -35.01
C ILE A 20 2.90 10.42 -33.77
N PHE A 21 3.39 11.65 -33.87
CA PHE A 21 3.94 12.37 -32.71
C PHE A 21 2.91 12.53 -31.58
N LEU A 22 1.68 12.90 -31.93
CA LEU A 22 0.58 13.03 -30.95
C LEU A 22 0.32 11.69 -30.25
N SER A 23 0.22 10.59 -31.01
CA SER A 23 -0.03 9.26 -30.45
C SER A 23 1.10 8.78 -29.55
N VAL A 24 2.36 9.04 -29.90
CA VAL A 24 3.52 8.68 -29.08
C VAL A 24 3.57 9.53 -27.81
N LEU A 25 3.32 10.84 -27.89
CA LEU A 25 3.23 11.69 -26.70
C LEU A 25 2.10 11.26 -25.77
N LEU A 26 0.93 10.96 -26.33
CA LEU A 26 -0.23 10.51 -25.58
C LEU A 26 0.05 9.16 -24.92
N PHE A 27 0.65 8.22 -25.65
CA PHE A 27 1.04 6.92 -25.13
C PHE A 27 2.06 7.04 -24.00
N PHE A 28 3.09 7.88 -24.18
CA PHE A 28 4.09 8.12 -23.14
C PHE A 28 3.46 8.79 -21.90
N SER A 29 2.57 9.76 -22.10
CA SER A 29 1.83 10.43 -21.02
C SER A 29 0.95 9.44 -20.25
N LEU A 30 0.18 8.62 -20.94
CA LEU A 30 -0.67 7.58 -20.35
C LEU A 30 0.15 6.55 -19.59
N THR A 31 1.24 6.07 -20.18
CA THR A 31 2.13 5.09 -19.55
C THR A 31 2.77 5.67 -18.30
N SER A 32 3.25 6.92 -18.35
CA SER A 32 3.81 7.63 -17.19
C SER A 32 2.77 7.79 -16.09
N CYS A 33 1.53 8.18 -16.43
CA CYS A 33 0.44 8.31 -15.47
C CYS A 33 0.06 6.99 -14.82
N LEU A 34 -0.06 5.91 -15.60
CA LEU A 34 -0.30 4.56 -15.07
C LEU A 34 0.82 4.11 -14.14
N LEU A 35 2.07 4.40 -14.48
CA LEU A 35 3.23 4.01 -13.68
C LEU A 35 3.27 4.79 -12.35
N LEU A 36 2.91 6.08 -12.35
CA LEU A 36 2.76 6.88 -11.14
C LEU A 36 1.65 6.34 -10.23
N LEU A 37 0.49 6.00 -10.80
CA LEU A 37 -0.63 5.41 -10.05
C LEU A 37 -0.23 4.11 -9.36
N VAL A 38 0.44 3.20 -10.09
CA VAL A 38 0.93 1.94 -9.52
C VAL A 38 1.96 2.20 -8.41
N LEU A 39 2.87 3.16 -8.60
CA LEU A 39 3.89 3.47 -7.59
C LEU A 39 3.30 4.06 -6.30
N GLU A 40 2.28 4.90 -6.41
CA GLU A 40 1.55 5.43 -5.27
C GLU A 40 0.76 4.33 -4.56
N ASP A 41 0.09 3.47 -5.31
CA ASP A 41 -0.68 2.35 -4.75
C ASP A 41 0.21 1.33 -4.04
N GLU A 42 1.39 1.02 -4.57
CA GLU A 42 2.38 0.15 -3.91
C GLU A 42 2.89 0.75 -2.58
N ARG A 43 3.18 2.05 -2.56
CA ARG A 43 3.59 2.75 -1.31
C ARG A 43 2.46 2.76 -0.29
N LEU A 44 1.25 3.10 -0.71
CA LEU A 44 0.07 3.13 0.15
C LEU A 44 -0.29 1.74 0.66
N THR A 45 -0.27 0.73 -0.21
CA THR A 45 -0.58 -0.67 0.12
C THR A 45 0.48 -1.26 1.03
N SER A 46 1.76 -0.98 0.81
CA SER A 46 2.84 -1.42 1.71
C SER A 46 2.67 -0.84 3.12
N ASP A 47 2.50 0.48 3.23
CA ASP A 47 2.30 1.14 4.52
C ASP A 47 1.02 0.68 5.21
N PHE A 48 -0.07 0.52 4.44
CA PHE A 48 -1.33 0.01 4.95
C PHE A 48 -1.21 -1.44 5.42
N THR A 49 -0.48 -2.28 4.68
CA THR A 49 -0.25 -3.69 5.03
C THR A 49 0.54 -3.80 6.32
N ILE A 50 1.60 -3.00 6.48
CA ILE A 50 2.41 -2.97 7.71
C ILE A 50 1.57 -2.53 8.90
N ARG A 51 0.82 -1.43 8.77
CA ARG A 51 -0.04 -0.92 9.84
C ARG A 51 -1.13 -1.91 10.22
N THR A 52 -1.77 -2.51 9.22
CA THR A 52 -2.82 -3.51 9.40
C THR A 52 -2.28 -4.75 10.09
N THR A 53 -1.12 -5.24 9.66
CA THR A 53 -0.43 -6.38 10.28
C THR A 53 -0.08 -6.09 11.73
N ASN A 54 0.47 -4.91 12.02
CA ASN A 54 0.81 -4.50 13.38
C ASN A 54 -0.44 -4.39 14.28
N LEU A 55 -1.54 -3.87 13.74
CA LEU A 55 -2.81 -3.79 14.45
C LEU A 55 -3.34 -5.19 14.80
N TYR A 56 -3.35 -6.11 13.84
CA TYR A 56 -3.79 -7.48 14.09
C TYR A 56 -2.89 -8.19 15.10
N GLN A 57 -1.57 -8.04 15.00
CA GLN A 57 -0.64 -8.62 15.98
C GLN A 57 -0.86 -8.06 17.38
N ALA A 58 -1.09 -6.75 17.52
CA ALA A 58 -1.40 -6.14 18.81
C ALA A 58 -2.74 -6.63 19.37
N LYS A 59 -3.75 -6.81 18.52
CA LYS A 59 -5.06 -7.37 18.90
C LYS A 59 -4.93 -8.80 19.41
N ILE A 60 -4.16 -9.64 18.72
CA ILE A 60 -3.88 -11.01 19.13
C ILE A 60 -3.15 -11.02 20.48
N MET A 61 -2.11 -10.19 20.66
CA MET A 61 -1.39 -10.09 21.94
C MET A 61 -2.31 -9.68 23.09
N LYS A 62 -3.25 -8.75 22.84
CA LYS A 62 -4.27 -8.36 23.83
C LYS A 62 -5.18 -9.53 24.18
N GLU A 63 -5.70 -10.25 23.19
CA GLU A 63 -6.60 -11.39 23.41
C GLU A 63 -5.90 -12.53 24.16
N LEU A 64 -4.66 -12.86 23.80
CA LEU A 64 -3.84 -13.85 24.52
C LEU A 64 -3.61 -13.42 25.98
N PHE A 65 -3.30 -12.15 26.20
CA PHE A 65 -3.13 -11.64 27.56
C PHE A 65 -4.43 -11.72 28.37
N LEU A 66 -5.55 -11.29 27.79
CA LEU A 66 -6.85 -11.31 28.47
C LEU A 66 -7.29 -12.74 28.79
N MET A 67 -7.10 -13.68 27.86
CA MET A 67 -7.41 -15.09 28.10
C MET A 67 -6.64 -15.60 29.31
N ASP A 68 -5.33 -15.35 29.38
CA ASP A 68 -4.51 -15.79 30.51
C ASP A 68 -4.83 -15.03 31.81
N TYR A 69 -5.18 -13.73 31.71
CA TYR A 69 -5.55 -12.89 32.84
C TYR A 69 -6.86 -13.35 33.48
N TYR A 70 -7.87 -13.70 32.70
CA TYR A 70 -9.13 -14.25 33.22
C TYR A 70 -9.03 -15.73 33.62
N SER A 71 -8.10 -16.48 33.02
CA SER A 71 -7.89 -17.90 33.36
C SER A 71 -7.12 -18.08 34.67
N LYS A 72 -6.28 -17.11 35.04
CA LYS A 72 -5.59 -17.08 36.33
C LYS A 72 -6.37 -16.18 37.28
N ASP A 73 -7.31 -16.79 37.99
CA ASP A 73 -7.93 -16.19 39.17
C ASP A 73 -6.83 -15.58 40.08
N SER A 74 -6.78 -14.25 40.15
CA SER A 74 -6.20 -13.47 41.25
C SER A 74 -4.67 -13.36 41.48
N GLU A 75 -3.77 -14.09 40.80
CA GLU A 75 -2.32 -14.01 41.15
C GLU A 75 -1.48 -12.98 40.36
N LEU A 76 -2.06 -12.27 39.39
CA LEU A 76 -1.31 -11.25 38.65
C LEU A 76 -1.24 -9.95 39.46
N ALA A 77 -0.02 -9.46 39.69
CA ALA A 77 0.19 -8.16 40.31
C ALA A 77 -0.54 -7.06 39.52
N SER A 78 -1.01 -6.02 40.22
CA SER A 78 -1.79 -4.90 39.65
C SER A 78 -1.08 -4.17 38.50
N THR A 79 0.24 -4.32 38.36
CA THR A 79 1.00 -3.83 37.22
C THR A 79 1.98 -4.90 36.77
N GLY A 80 2.24 -4.97 35.47
CA GLY A 80 3.21 -5.91 34.96
C GLY A 80 3.53 -5.73 33.49
N LYS A 81 4.48 -6.54 33.02
CA LYS A 81 4.95 -6.51 31.64
C LYS A 81 5.10 -7.93 31.13
N ARG A 82 4.56 -8.21 29.95
CA ARG A 82 4.63 -9.50 29.27
C ARG A 82 5.24 -9.35 27.89
N THR A 83 6.32 -10.07 27.66
CA THR A 83 7.02 -10.07 26.38
C THR A 83 6.49 -11.17 25.47
N TYR A 84 6.12 -10.81 24.25
CA TYR A 84 5.72 -11.72 23.18
C TYR A 84 6.71 -11.61 22.02
N ASN A 85 6.67 -12.58 21.09
CA ASN A 85 7.58 -12.61 19.94
C ASN A 85 7.52 -11.36 19.07
N LYS A 86 6.35 -10.70 18.99
CA LYS A 86 6.11 -9.53 18.13
C LYS A 86 6.16 -8.18 18.87
N GLY A 87 6.27 -8.19 20.20
CA GLY A 87 6.24 -6.96 20.98
C GLY A 87 6.12 -7.20 22.47
N THR A 88 6.05 -6.13 23.23
CA THR A 88 5.84 -6.20 24.68
C THR A 88 4.52 -5.56 25.06
N LEU A 89 3.76 -6.22 25.92
CA LEU A 89 2.50 -5.77 26.47
C LEU A 89 2.72 -5.36 27.93
N SER A 90 2.52 -4.09 28.25
CA SER A 90 2.46 -3.60 29.63
C SER A 90 1.00 -3.51 30.05
N TYR A 91 0.70 -3.89 31.29
CA TYR A 91 -0.64 -3.77 31.83
C TYR A 91 -0.62 -3.11 33.20
N GLU A 92 -1.68 -2.35 33.48
CA GLU A 92 -1.93 -1.69 34.75
C GLU A 92 -3.42 -1.81 35.08
N GLU A 93 -3.71 -2.33 36.26
CA GLU A 93 -5.05 -2.50 36.80
C GLU A 93 -5.37 -1.30 37.70
N SER A 94 -6.38 -0.54 37.31
CA SER A 94 -6.83 0.63 38.05
C SER A 94 -8.37 0.65 38.09
N ASN A 95 -8.93 0.61 39.29
CA ASN A 95 -10.38 0.74 39.55
C ASN A 95 -11.25 -0.13 38.61
N GLU A 96 -11.07 -1.46 38.69
CA GLU A 96 -11.82 -2.47 37.92
C GLU A 96 -11.60 -2.43 36.39
N LYS A 97 -10.62 -1.67 35.92
CA LYS A 97 -10.24 -1.62 34.50
C LYS A 97 -8.77 -2.02 34.34
N VAL A 98 -8.52 -2.87 33.35
CA VAL A 98 -7.17 -3.23 32.96
C VAL A 98 -6.76 -2.40 31.74
N ILE A 99 -5.83 -1.47 31.95
CA ILE A 99 -5.21 -0.68 30.90
C ILE A 99 -4.11 -1.52 30.28
N ILE A 100 -4.21 -1.78 28.97
CA ILE A 100 -3.25 -2.58 28.22
C ILE A 100 -2.55 -1.68 27.20
N ILE A 101 -1.22 -1.61 27.30
CA ILE A 101 -0.38 -0.86 26.38
C ILE A 101 0.49 -1.85 25.61
N VAL A 102 0.26 -1.98 24.31
CA VAL A 102 1.04 -2.83 23.43
C VAL A 102 2.10 -1.99 22.70
N LYS A 103 3.38 -2.36 22.89
CA LYS A 103 4.50 -1.82 22.13
C LYS A 103 5.01 -2.87 21.16
N MET A 104 4.83 -2.62 19.86
CA MET A 104 5.37 -3.48 18.81
C MET A 104 6.89 -3.36 18.78
N LYS A 105 7.57 -4.49 18.55
CA LYS A 105 9.01 -4.48 18.26
C LYS A 105 9.16 -4.10 16.78
N ASN A 106 9.76 -2.94 16.50
CA ASN A 106 10.10 -2.61 15.12
C ASN A 106 11.07 -3.68 14.60
N GLY A 107 10.68 -4.31 13.47
CA GLY A 107 11.52 -5.24 12.73
C GLY A 107 12.65 -4.52 12.02
#